data_AF-A0A7V2CK43-F1
#
_entry.id   AF-A0A7V2CK43-F1
#
_cell.length_a   1.000
_cell.length_b   1.000
_cell.length_c   1.000
_cell.angle_alpha   90.00
_cell.angle_beta   90.00
_cell.angle_gamma   90.00
#
_symmetry.space_group_name_H-M   'P 1'
#
loop_
_entity.id
_entity.type
_entity.pdbx_description
1 polymer ?
#
loop_
_entity_poly.entity_id
_entity_poly.type
_entity_poly.pdbx_seq_one_letter_code
_entity_poly.pdbx_strand_id
1 'polypeptide(L)' 'MAGHSHWARIKHKKSTTDARRGRLWSKLARDVIVAARTGGGDPEMNPRLRLAIDKARSANMPKDTIENAVKKGTGEL' A
#
# COMPACT_ATOMS: atom_id res chain seq x y z
N MET A 1 38.14 -10.29 -9.69
CA MET A 1 37.74 -9.72 -8.37
C MET A 1 36.58 -8.77 -8.61
N ALA A 2 35.37 -9.12 -8.19
CA ALA A 2 34.23 -8.21 -8.31
C ALA A 2 34.47 -7.00 -7.40
N GLY A 3 34.77 -5.84 -8.01
CA GLY A 3 35.09 -4.61 -7.30
C GLY A 3 34.11 -4.31 -6.19
N HIS A 4 34.64 -4.08 -4.98
CA HIS A 4 33.90 -3.90 -3.74
C HIS A 4 33.19 -2.54 -3.68
N SER A 5 32.26 -2.30 -4.61
CA SER A 5 31.35 -1.16 -4.53
C SER A 5 30.28 -1.47 -3.48
N HIS A 6 30.55 -1.07 -2.23
CA HIS A 6 29.60 -1.14 -1.11
C HIS A 6 28.24 -0.54 -1.52
N TRP A 7 28.29 0.57 -2.27
CA TRP A 7 27.13 1.21 -2.88
C TRP A 7 26.36 0.30 -3.83
N ALA A 8 27.02 -0.36 -4.80
CA ALA A 8 26.33 -1.20 -5.78
C ALA A 8 25.56 -2.35 -5.10
N ARG A 9 26.15 -2.96 -4.07
CA ARG A 9 25.49 -4.02 -3.29
C ARG A 9 24.26 -3.51 -2.53
N ILE A 10 24.38 -2.34 -1.88
CA ILE A 10 23.24 -1.68 -1.21
C ILE A 10 22.14 -1.35 -2.21
N LYS A 11 22.49 -0.79 -3.38
CA LYS A 11 21.55 -0.44 -4.44
C LYS A 11 20.74 -1.66 -4.92
N HIS A 12 21.39 -2.78 -5.20
CA HIS A 12 20.69 -4.00 -5.65
C HIS A 12 19.80 -4.61 -4.57
N LYS A 13 20.24 -4.60 -3.31
CA LYS A 13 19.42 -5.07 -2.20
C LYS A 13 18.20 -4.18 -2.01
N LYS A 14 18.39 -2.86 -2.03
CA LYS A 14 17.35 -1.85 -1.88
C LYS A 14 16.32 -1.92 -3.01
N SER A 15 16.76 -2.03 -4.27
CA SER A 15 15.83 -2.14 -5.40
C SER A 15 14.92 -3.37 -5.31
N THR A 16 15.46 -4.50 -4.83
CA THR A 16 14.68 -5.72 -4.62
C THR A 16 13.66 -5.55 -3.49
N THR A 17 14.05 -4.93 -2.38
CA THR A 17 13.12 -4.67 -1.26
C THR A 17 12.04 -3.67 -1.64
N ASP A 18 12.40 -2.62 -2.38
CA ASP A 18 11.46 -1.59 -2.83
C ASP A 18 10.47 -2.16 -3.85
N ALA A 19 10.91 -3.03 -4.77
CA ALA A 19 10.02 -3.73 -5.69
C ALA A 19 9.02 -4.65 -4.97
N ARG A 20 9.46 -5.35 -3.92
CA ARG A 20 8.56 -6.18 -3.07
C ARG A 20 7.56 -5.31 -2.32
N ARG A 21 8.00 -4.19 -1.76
CA ARG A 21 7.13 -3.21 -1.08
C ARG A 21 6.10 -2.62 -2.03
N GLY A 22 6.51 -2.22 -3.23
CA GLY A 22 5.59 -1.70 -4.26
C GLY A 22 4.49 -2.70 -4.60
N ARG A 23 4.83 -3.99 -4.80
CA ARG A 23 3.83 -5.05 -5.04
C ARG A 23 2.87 -5.24 -3.86
N LEU A 24 3.37 -5.17 -2.63
CA LEU A 24 2.54 -5.24 -1.43
C LEU A 24 1.56 -4.06 -1.37
N TRP A 25 2.06 -2.85 -1.60
CA TRP A 25 1.23 -1.64 -1.62
C TRP A 25 0.15 -1.68 -2.70
N SER A 26 0.45 -2.17 -3.91
CA SER A 26 -0.57 -2.33 -4.95
C SER A 26 -1.68 -3.31 -4.55
N LYS A 27 -1.35 -4.38 -3.82
CA LYS A 27 -2.35 -5.34 -3.31
C LYS A 27 -3.22 -4.72 -2.24
N LEU A 28 -2.61 -4.02 -1.27
CA LEU A 28 -3.33 -3.36 -0.18
C LEU A 28 -4.23 -2.23 -0.71
N ALA A 29 -3.76 -1.42 -1.66
CA ALA A 29 -4.57 -0.39 -2.29
C ALA A 29 -5.80 -0.97 -2.99
N ARG A 30 -5.66 -2.11 -3.69
CA ARG A 30 -6.81 -2.82 -4.29
C ARG A 30 -7.80 -3.32 -3.24
N ASP A 31 -7.31 -3.86 -2.13
CA ASP A 31 -8.18 -4.35 -1.05
C ASP A 31 -8.98 -3.19 -0.42
N VAL A 32 -8.33 -2.04 -0.18
CA VAL A 32 -8.99 -0.81 0.28
C VAL A 32 -10.06 -0.33 -0.70
N ILE A 33 -9.73 -0.24 -2.01
CA ILE A 33 -10.68 0.18 -3.05
C ILE A 33 -11.90 -0.74 -3.09
N VAL A 34 -11.69 -2.06 -3.06
CA VAL A 34 -12.79 -3.04 -3.11
C VAL A 34 -13.65 -2.94 -1.85
N ALA A 35 -13.02 -2.85 -0.67
CA ALA A 35 -13.75 -2.70 0.59
C ALA A 35 -14.61 -1.43 0.60
N ALA A 36 -14.05 -0.30 0.18
CA ALA A 36 -14.75 0.99 0.08
C ALA A 36 -15.89 0.95 -0.95
N ARG A 37 -15.69 0.29 -2.10
CA ARG A 37 -16.73 0.10 -3.13
C ARG A 37 -17.91 -0.73 -2.62
N THR A 38 -17.65 -1.77 -1.82
CA THR A 38 -18.71 -2.70 -1.38
C THR A 38 -19.48 -2.21 -0.16
N GLY A 39 -18.85 -1.45 0.73
CA GLY A 39 -19.43 -1.11 2.04
C GLY A 39 -19.39 0.38 2.38
N GLY A 40 -19.10 1.25 1.40
CA GLY A 40 -18.96 2.68 1.62
C GLY A 40 -17.59 3.08 2.16
N GLY A 41 -17.29 4.37 2.07
CA GLY A 41 -15.98 4.96 2.42
C GLY A 41 -15.76 5.23 3.89
N ASP A 42 -16.74 4.95 4.75
CA ASP A 42 -16.64 5.16 6.19
C ASP A 42 -16.07 3.92 6.90
N PRO A 43 -14.87 3.99 7.49
CA PRO A 43 -14.26 2.87 8.20
C PRO A 43 -15.02 2.44 9.47
N GLU A 44 -15.81 3.31 10.09
CA GLU A 44 -16.59 2.97 11.29
C GLU A 44 -17.81 2.11 10.94
N MET A 45 -18.41 2.38 9.78
CA MET A 45 -19.57 1.64 9.27
C MET A 45 -19.17 0.40 8.45
N ASN A 46 -17.88 0.26 8.11
CA ASN A 46 -17.35 -0.83 7.29
C ASN A 46 -16.13 -1.51 7.94
N PRO A 47 -16.35 -2.58 8.73
CA PRO A 47 -15.27 -3.31 9.40
C PRO A 47 -14.21 -3.86 8.44
N ARG A 48 -14.59 -4.20 7.20
CA ARG A 48 -13.66 -4.68 6.18
C ARG A 48 -12.72 -3.56 5.72
N LEU A 49 -13.24 -2.35 5.54
CA LEU A 49 -12.44 -1.17 5.21
C LEU A 49 -11.47 -0.83 6.35
N ARG A 50 -11.93 -0.85 7.61
CA ARG A 50 -11.07 -0.62 8.78
C ARG A 50 -9.88 -1.59 8.81
N LEU A 51 -10.13 -2.89 8.66
CA LEU A 51 -9.07 -3.90 8.62
C LEU A 51 -8.11 -3.71 7.43
N ALA A 52 -8.62 -3.30 6.26
CA ALA A 52 -7.78 -3.01 5.10
C ALA A 52 -6.88 -1.79 5.34
N ILE A 53 -7.40 -0.74 5.98
CA ILE A 53 -6.65 0.46 6.37
C ILE A 53 -5.57 0.12 7.41
N ASP A 54 -5.89 -0.69 8.42
CA ASP A 54 -4.93 -1.10 9.45
C ASP A 54 -3.77 -1.91 8.84
N LYS A 55 -4.09 -2.83 7.93
CA LYS A 55 -3.06 -3.57 7.16
C LYS A 55 -2.19 -2.62 6.34
N ALA A 56 -2.79 -1.63 5.67
CA ALA A 56 -2.04 -0.63 4.90
C ALA A 56 -1.09 0.21 5.79
N ARG A 57 -1.57 0.65 6.96
CA ARG A 57 -0.75 1.36 7.95
C ARG A 57 0.39 0.51 8.49
N SER A 58 0.12 -0.77 8.80
CA SER A 58 1.16 -1.71 9.25
C SER A 58 2.26 -1.93 8.21
N ALA A 59 1.94 -1.78 6.92
CA ALA A 59 2.88 -1.87 5.81
C ALA A 59 3.60 -0.53 5.50
N ASN A 60 3.48 0.47 6.37
CA ASN A 60 4.00 1.83 6.20
C ASN A 60 3.53 2.50 4.90
N MET A 61 2.30 2.21 4.45
CA MET A 61 1.71 2.93 3.32
C MET A 61 1.40 4.38 3.76
N PRO A 62 1.75 5.40 2.95
CA PRO A 62 1.44 6.79 3.25
C PRO A 62 -0.07 7.02 3.40
N LYS A 63 -0.46 7.88 4.37
CA LYS A 63 -1.86 8.19 4.65
C LYS A 63 -2.60 8.69 3.41
N ASP A 64 -1.99 9.59 2.65
CA ASP A 64 -2.57 10.15 1.42
C ASP A 64 -2.86 9.07 0.37
N THR A 65 -2.02 8.02 0.30
CA THR A 65 -2.24 6.89 -0.63
C THR A 65 -3.44 6.05 -0.21
N ILE A 66 -3.63 5.86 1.10
CA ILE A 66 -4.79 5.15 1.65
C ILE A 66 -6.05 5.96 1.39
N GLU A 67 -6.05 7.27 1.68
CA GLU A 67 -7.19 8.15 1.45
C GLU A 67 -7.59 8.21 -0.03
N ASN A 68 -6.61 8.31 -0.94
CA ASN A 68 -6.87 8.25 -2.38
C ASN A 68 -7.46 6.91 -2.82
N ALA A 69 -7.03 5.80 -2.21
CA ALA A 69 -7.61 4.48 -2.48
C ALA A 69 -9.05 4.37 -1.98
N VAL A 70 -9.39 4.99 -0.84
CA VAL A 70 -10.77 5.07 -0.34
C VAL A 70 -11.65 5.89 -1.28
N LYS A 71 -11.22 7.11 -1.64
CA LYS A 71 -11.94 8.00 -2.57
C LYS A 71 -12.20 7.35 -3.93
N LYS A 72 -11.19 6.64 -4.45
CA LYS A 72 -11.33 5.86 -5.69
C LYS A 72 -12.32 4.70 -5.57
N GLY A 73 -12.46 4.13 -4.37
CA GLY A 73 -13.45 3.09 -4.09
C GLY A 73 -14.87 3.64 -3.97
N THR A 74 -15.05 4.86 -3.46
CA THR A 74 -16.35 5.53 -3.35
C THR A 74 -16.79 6.26 -4.61
N GLY A 75 -15.90 6.46 -5.58
CA GLY A 75 -16.21 7.17 -6.83
C GLY A 75 -16.12 8.70 -6.70
N GLU A 76 -15.49 9.21 -5.65
CA GLU A 76 -15.22 10.65 -5.47
C GLU A 76 -14.01 11.14 -6.31
N LEU A 77 -13.40 10.23 -7.08
CA LEU A 77 -12.17 10.43 -7.85
C LEU A 77 -12.21 9.57 -9.12
#